data_AF-A0A7J9VJ07-F1
#
_entry.id   AF-A0A7J9VJ07-F1
#
_cell.length_a   1.000
_cell.length_b   1.000
_cell.length_c   1.000
_cell.angle_alpha   90.00
_cell.angle_beta   90.00
_cell.angle_gamma   90.00
#
_symmetry.space_group_name_H-M   'P 1'
#
loop_
_entity.id
_entity.type
_entity.pdbx_description
1 polymer ?
#
loop_
_entity_poly.entity_id
_entity_poly.type
_entity_poly.pdbx_seq_one_letter_code
_entity_poly.pdbx_strand_id
1 'polypeptide(L)'
;LDAVGLDGLRSAFLGDPAKAIYFVALTQVWFHAGQMMVVFVAGLQQVPRELYESALVDGATRWQQFRHVTWPMIAPATAAAQSIVFVVIIVLVTWLQRRTVRLTQMGA
;
A
#
# COMPACT_ATOMS: atom_id res chain seq x y z
N LEU A 1 5.71 -1.59 -38.27
CA LEU A 1 6.44 -2.22 -37.15
C LEU A 1 6.59 -3.74 -37.35
N ASP A 2 5.79 -4.37 -38.22
CA ASP A 2 5.91 -5.81 -38.56
C ASP A 2 7.13 -6.18 -39.44
N ALA A 3 7.73 -5.21 -40.13
CA ALA A 3 8.80 -5.46 -41.10
C ALA A 3 10.20 -5.70 -40.50
N VAL A 4 10.39 -5.50 -39.19
CA VAL A 4 11.74 -5.47 -38.56
C VAL A 4 11.98 -6.68 -37.63
N GLY A 5 11.03 -7.63 -37.54
CA GLY A 5 11.23 -8.85 -36.73
C GLY A 5 11.33 -8.62 -35.21
N LEU A 6 10.95 -7.42 -34.74
CA LEU A 6 11.01 -7.02 -33.33
C LEU A 6 9.80 -7.50 -32.51
N ASP A 7 9.09 -8.54 -32.98
CA ASP A 7 7.94 -9.09 -32.27
C ASP A 7 8.36 -9.74 -30.93
N GLY A 8 9.62 -10.20 -30.82
CA GLY A 8 10.21 -10.66 -29.55
C GLY A 8 10.48 -9.54 -28.53
N LEU A 9 10.53 -8.27 -28.95
CA LEU A 9 10.58 -7.09 -28.06
C LEU A 9 9.18 -6.62 -27.66
N ARG A 10 8.11 -7.20 -28.21
CA ARG A 10 6.75 -7.03 -27.71
C ARG A 10 6.68 -7.78 -26.37
N SER A 11 7.14 -7.10 -25.33
CA SER A 11 7.35 -7.59 -23.97
C SER A 11 6.38 -8.72 -23.62
N ALA A 12 6.87 -9.93 -23.40
CA ALA A 12 6.05 -11.05 -22.94
C ALA A 12 5.30 -10.75 -21.61
N PHE A 13 5.70 -9.67 -20.92
CA PHE A 13 5.15 -9.20 -19.65
C PHE A 13 4.08 -8.11 -19.80
N LEU A 14 4.20 -7.19 -20.78
CA LEU A 14 3.29 -6.04 -20.99
C LEU A 14 2.59 -6.02 -22.35
N GLY A 15 2.96 -6.93 -23.25
CA GLY A 15 2.39 -7.04 -24.60
C GLY A 15 1.04 -7.73 -24.64
N ASP A 16 0.70 -8.49 -23.60
CA ASP A 16 -0.61 -9.11 -23.38
C ASP A 16 -1.34 -8.37 -22.23
N PRO A 17 -2.38 -7.58 -22.53
CA PRO A 17 -3.13 -6.82 -21.52
C PRO A 17 -3.69 -7.69 -20.38
N ALA A 18 -4.02 -8.95 -20.66
CA ALA A 18 -4.55 -9.87 -19.66
C ALA A 18 -3.49 -10.31 -18.64
N LYS A 19 -2.20 -10.34 -19.03
CA LYS A 19 -1.09 -10.67 -18.13
C LYS A 19 -0.50 -9.42 -17.46
N ALA A 20 -0.52 -8.29 -18.16
CA ALA A 20 0.01 -7.01 -17.68
C ALA A 20 -0.61 -6.59 -16.33
N ILE A 21 -1.92 -6.82 -16.14
CA ILE A 21 -2.60 -6.46 -14.89
C ILE A 21 -2.03 -7.20 -13.67
N TYR A 22 -1.64 -8.47 -13.82
CA TYR A 22 -1.05 -9.25 -12.74
C TYR A 22 0.35 -8.77 -12.38
N PHE A 23 1.17 -8.44 -13.38
CA PHE A 23 2.51 -7.90 -13.14
C PHE A 23 2.45 -6.52 -12.49
N VAL A 24 1.54 -5.66 -12.94
CA VAL A 24 1.30 -4.36 -12.29
C VAL A 24 0.83 -4.56 -10.86
N ALA A 25 -0.15 -5.44 -10.61
CA ALA A 25 -0.61 -5.73 -9.25
C ALA A 25 0.52 -6.26 -8.35
N LEU A 26 1.37 -7.15 -8.85
CA LEU A 26 2.52 -7.68 -8.12
C LEU A 26 3.50 -6.57 -7.73
N THR A 27 3.86 -5.71 -8.68
CA THR A 27 4.76 -4.57 -8.42
C THR A 27 4.16 -3.60 -7.40
N GLN A 28 2.84 -3.38 -7.45
CA GLN A 28 2.14 -2.55 -6.48
C GLN A 28 2.14 -3.19 -5.09
N VAL A 29 1.86 -4.48 -4.98
CA VAL A 29 1.93 -5.22 -3.71
C VAL A 29 3.33 -5.12 -3.12
N TRP A 30 4.37 -5.32 -3.93
CA TRP A 30 5.77 -5.19 -3.49
C TRP A 30 6.08 -3.77 -2.98
N PHE A 31 5.68 -2.74 -3.73
CA PHE A 31 5.86 -1.35 -3.32
C PHE A 31 5.17 -1.04 -1.98
N HIS A 32 3.93 -1.51 -1.81
CA HIS A 32 3.17 -1.30 -0.58
C HIS A 32 3.66 -2.13 0.61
N ALA A 33 4.28 -3.29 0.38
CA ALA A 33 4.77 -4.16 1.45
C ALA A 33 5.80 -3.45 2.34
N GLY A 34 6.74 -2.70 1.73
CA GLY A 34 7.73 -1.91 2.47
C GLY A 34 7.10 -0.84 3.36
N GLN A 35 6.11 -0.12 2.83
CA GLN A 35 5.35 0.88 3.59
C GLN A 35 4.61 0.25 4.77
N MET A 36 3.89 -0.86 4.53
CA MET A 36 3.11 -1.54 5.57
C MET A 36 3.99 -2.11 6.68
N MET A 37 5.18 -2.59 6.36
CA MET A 37 6.15 -3.06 7.36
C MET A 37 6.48 -1.96 8.38
N VAL A 38 6.80 -0.75 7.91
CA VAL A 38 7.13 0.38 8.78
C VAL A 38 5.95 0.76 9.66
N VAL A 39 4.75 0.81 9.07
CA VAL A 39 3.52 1.15 9.80
C VAL A 39 3.19 0.09 10.86
N PHE A 40 3.33 -1.20 10.56
CA PHE A 40 3.11 -2.27 11.53
C PHE A 40 4.14 -2.23 12.66
N VAL A 41 5.41 -2.00 12.38
CA VAL A 41 6.43 -1.86 13.42
C VAL A 41 6.13 -0.67 14.33
N ALA A 42 5.80 0.49 13.76
CA ALA A 42 5.43 1.67 14.54
C ALA A 42 4.15 1.45 15.37
N GLY A 43 3.16 0.76 14.82
CA GLY A 43 1.92 0.41 15.53
C GLY A 43 2.17 -0.58 16.66
N LEU A 44 2.99 -1.61 16.44
CA LEU A 44 3.34 -2.60 17.47
C LEU A 44 4.08 -1.98 18.65
N GLN A 45 4.93 -0.97 18.41
CA GLN A 45 5.62 -0.24 19.47
C GLN A 45 4.68 0.53 20.40
N GLN A 46 3.46 0.84 19.95
CA GLN A 46 2.46 1.54 20.75
C GLN A 46 1.63 0.61 21.64
N VAL A 47 1.67 -0.70 21.43
CA VAL A 47 0.86 -1.65 22.19
C VAL A 47 1.48 -1.81 23.59
N PRO A 48 0.77 -1.46 24.68
CA PRO A 48 1.30 -1.60 26.03
C PRO A 48 1.59 -3.06 26.37
N ARG A 49 2.76 -3.33 26.96
CA ARG A 49 3.19 -4.67 27.34
C ARG A 49 2.28 -5.31 28.39
N GLU A 50 1.70 -4.49 29.27
CA GLU A 50 0.79 -4.91 30.34
C GLU A 50 -0.45 -5.65 29.81
N LEU A 51 -0.92 -5.33 28.60
CA LEU A 51 -2.04 -6.04 27.97
C LEU A 51 -1.70 -7.49 27.61
N TYR A 52 -0.43 -7.76 27.28
CA TYR A 52 0.03 -9.12 27.04
C TYR A 52 0.23 -9.88 28.35
N GLU A 53 0.70 -9.20 29.40
CA GLU A 53 0.90 -9.80 30.72
C GLU A 53 -0.43 -10.17 31.37
N SER A 54 -1.44 -9.31 31.29
CA SER A 54 -2.80 -9.62 31.76
C SER A 54 -3.42 -10.78 30.97
N ALA A 55 -3.32 -10.76 29.63
CA ALA A 55 -3.81 -11.85 28.80
C ALA A 55 -3.11 -13.19 29.11
N LEU A 56 -1.83 -13.17 29.46
CA LEU A 56 -1.10 -14.36 29.89
C LEU A 56 -1.58 -14.88 31.25
N VAL A 57 -1.85 -13.99 32.21
CA VAL A 57 -2.44 -14.35 33.52
C VAL A 57 -3.82 -14.98 33.33
N ASP A 58 -4.61 -14.48 32.37
CA ASP A 58 -5.91 -15.03 32.00
C ASP A 58 -5.83 -16.34 31.17
N GLY A 59 -4.62 -16.85 30.89
CA GLY A 59 -4.41 -18.10 30.15
C GLY A 59 -4.60 -18.00 28.63
N ALA A 60 -4.55 -16.79 28.06
CA ALA A 60 -4.74 -16.59 26.62
C ALA A 60 -3.58 -17.15 25.79
N THR A 61 -3.91 -17.94 24.77
CA THR A 61 -2.97 -18.43 23.75
C THR A 61 -2.43 -17.31 22.86
N ARG A 62 -1.31 -17.54 22.18
CA ARG A 62 -0.70 -16.56 21.23
C ARG A 62 -1.67 -16.08 20.15
N TRP A 63 -2.52 -16.97 19.63
CA TRP A 63 -3.52 -16.59 18.62
C TRP A 63 -4.61 -15.68 19.22
N GLN A 64 -5.05 -15.96 20.44
CA GLN A 64 -6.00 -15.10 21.15
C GLN A 64 -5.38 -13.73 21.45
N GLN A 65 -4.13 -13.67 21.88
CA GLN A 65 -3.39 -12.41 22.08
C GLN A 65 -3.24 -11.63 20.76
N PHE A 66 -2.94 -12.30 19.66
CA PHE A 66 -2.90 -11.64 18.35
C PHE A 66 -4.26 -11.05 17.96
N ARG A 67 -5.33 -11.85 18.02
CA ARG A 67 -6.66 -11.45 17.56
C ARG A 67 -7.35 -10.42 18.47
N HIS A 68 -7.15 -10.49 19.79
CA HIS A 68 -7.87 -9.66 20.76
C HIS A 68 -7.03 -8.53 21.38
N VAL A 69 -5.69 -8.61 21.32
CA VAL A 69 -4.81 -7.54 21.82
C VAL A 69 -4.10 -6.85 20.66
N THR A 70 -3.31 -7.61 19.90
CA THR A 70 -2.39 -7.03 18.90
C THR A 70 -3.14 -6.38 17.74
N TRP A 71 -3.99 -7.15 17.05
CA TRP A 71 -4.70 -6.71 15.85
C TRP A 71 -5.65 -5.53 16.12
N PRO A 72 -6.49 -5.54 17.17
CA PRO A 72 -7.35 -4.41 17.49
C PRO A 72 -6.57 -3.15 17.87
N MET A 73 -5.41 -3.29 18.51
CA MET A 73 -4.60 -2.13 18.93
C MET A 73 -3.84 -1.48 17.78
N ILE A 74 -3.35 -2.25 16.81
CA ILE A 74 -2.62 -1.70 15.66
C ILE A 74 -3.53 -1.26 14.51
N ALA A 75 -4.76 -1.78 14.43
CA ALA A 75 -5.70 -1.48 13.34
C ALA A 75 -6.01 0.03 13.15
N PRO A 76 -6.22 0.83 14.22
CA PRO A 76 -6.41 2.27 14.07
C PRO A 76 -5.19 2.98 13.47
N ALA A 77 -3.98 2.59 13.91
CA ALA A 77 -2.74 3.18 13.41
C ALA A 77 -2.51 2.87 11.92
N THR A 78 -2.80 1.64 11.50
CA THR A 78 -2.65 1.22 10.10
C THR A 78 -3.68 1.89 9.20
N ALA A 79 -4.94 1.97 9.65
CA ALA A 79 -6.01 2.66 8.93
C ALA A 79 -5.73 4.17 8.79
N ALA A 80 -5.24 4.82 9.84
CA ALA A 80 -4.87 6.23 9.83
C ALA A 80 -3.72 6.49 8.84
N ALA A 81 -2.63 5.73 8.92
CA ALA A 81 -1.49 5.88 8.03
C ALA A 81 -1.89 5.71 6.56
N GLN A 82 -2.69 4.71 6.23
CA GLN A 82 -3.16 4.48 4.87
C GLN A 82 -4.10 5.59 4.39
N SER A 83 -5.00 6.07 5.25
CA SER A 83 -5.91 7.18 4.92
C SER A 83 -5.16 8.46 4.59
N ILE A 84 -4.11 8.79 5.37
CA ILE A 84 -3.26 9.96 5.15
C ILE A 84 -2.56 9.86 3.79
N VAL A 85 -1.88 8.74 3.52
CA VAL A 85 -1.17 8.54 2.25
C VAL A 85 -2.11 8.64 1.06
N PHE A 86 -3.29 8.03 1.15
CA PHE A 86 -4.30 8.06 0.10
C PHE A 86 -4.78 9.50 -0.19
N VAL A 87 -5.10 10.27 0.85
CA VAL A 87 -5.51 11.68 0.71
C VAL A 87 -4.41 12.53 0.09
N VAL A 88 -3.15 12.36 0.53
CA VAL A 88 -2.01 13.11 -0.02
C VAL A 88 -1.83 12.82 -1.52
N ILE A 89 -1.91 11.55 -1.93
CA ILE A 89 -1.81 11.15 -3.33
C ILE A 89 -2.94 11.78 -4.16
N ILE A 90 -4.19 11.70 -3.68
CA ILE A 90 -5.34 12.29 -4.37
C ILE A 90 -5.18 13.79 -4.54
N VAL A 91 -4.81 14.50 -3.46
CA VAL A 91 -4.61 15.96 -3.51
C VAL A 91 -3.49 16.32 -4.48
N LEU A 92 -2.39 15.57 -4.47
CA LEU A 92 -1.27 15.76 -5.38
C LEU A 92 -1.68 15.56 -6.84
N VAL A 93 -2.35 14.45 -7.16
CA VAL A 93 -2.83 14.16 -8.52
C VAL A 93 -3.81 15.23 -8.98
N THR A 94 -4.78 15.59 -8.14
CA THR A 94 -5.77 16.63 -8.46
C THR A 94 -5.09 17.99 -8.64
N TRP A 95 -4.07 18.30 -7.85
CA TRP A 95 -3.29 19.52 -8.00
C TRP A 95 -2.48 19.52 -9.30
N LEU A 96 -1.83 18.40 -9.64
CA LEU A 96 -1.05 18.23 -10.87
C LEU A 96 -1.94 18.40 -12.10
N GLN A 97 -3.09 17.75 -12.14
CA GLN A 97 -4.06 17.91 -13.22
C GLN A 97 -4.55 19.35 -13.35
N ARG A 98 -4.88 20.00 -12.23
CA ARG A 98 -5.26 21.42 -12.24
C ARG A 98 -4.12 22.33 -12.68
N ARG A 99 -2.87 21.98 -12.40
CA ARG A 99 -1.70 22.74 -12.83
C ARG A 99 -1.47 22.58 -14.33
N THR A 100 -1.53 21.37 -14.86
CA THR A 100 -1.34 21.12 -16.30
C THR A 100 -2.42 21.80 -17.13
N VAL A 101 -3.69 21.71 -16.73
CA VAL A 101 -4.80 22.40 -17.40
C VAL A 101 -4.59 23.92 -17.43
N ARG A 102 -4.15 24.52 -16.31
CA ARG A 102 -3.86 25.96 -16.25
C ARG A 102 -2.76 26.37 -17.23
N LEU A 103 -1.70 25.56 -17.36
CA LEU A 103 -0.60 25.86 -18.28
C LEU A 103 -1.04 25.74 -19.75
N THR A 104 -1.90 24.80 -20.09
CA THR A 104 -2.46 24.68 -21.45
C THR A 104 -3.37 25.85 -21.82
N GLN A 105 -4.15 26.36 -20.87
CA GLN A 105 -5.06 27.51 -21.08
C GLN A 105 -4.33 28.86 -21.14
N MET A 106 -3.13 28.99 -20.57
CA MET A 106 -2.33 30.23 -20.61
C MET A 106 -1.41 30.34 -21.85
N GLY A 107 -1.21 29.23 -22.56
CA GLY A 107 -0.42 29.17 -23.80
C GLY A 107 -1.25 29.24 -25.09
N ALA A 108 -2.57 29.37 -24.97
CA ALA A 108 -3.53 29.62 -26.06
C ALA A 108 -4.09 31.03 -25.94
#